data_AF-A0A258R428-F1
#
_entry.id   AF-A0A258R428-F1
#
_cell.length_a   1.000
_cell.length_b   1.000
_cell.length_c   1.000
_cell.angle_alpha   90.00
_cell.angle_beta   90.00
_cell.angle_gamma   90.00
#
_symmetry.space_group_name_H-M   'P 1'
#
loop_
_entity.id
_entity.type
_entity.pdbx_description
1 polymer ?
#
loop_
_entity_poly.entity_id
_entity_poly.type
_entity_poly.pdbx_seq_one_letter_code
_entity_poly.pdbx_strand_id
1 'polypeptide(L)'
;MDSGDNIGGGTSGSTYVPYASTINNFVGGGGGLFSQANGYQWLTALLPAVTVTVDQNSGLALTPAGNAAFPGLTDSDLSAGPWHNWFNGFSPIPTLATGTGNGEIRSVIIGGTGGSITDPGGTVPEPASLALLGIGMAGLVAMRRRKTA
;
A
#
# COMPACT_ATOMS: atom_id res chain seq x y z
N MET A 1 7.09 14.04 13.46
CA MET A 1 6.50 15.40 13.52
C MET A 1 7.67 16.34 13.73
N ASP A 2 7.88 17.31 12.84
CA ASP A 2 8.96 18.29 12.99
C ASP A 2 8.30 19.68 12.98
N SER A 3 8.33 20.37 14.12
CA SER A 3 7.83 21.74 14.29
C SER A 3 8.89 22.79 13.96
N GLY A 4 10.04 22.36 13.41
CA GLY A 4 11.27 23.14 13.43
C GLY A 4 11.71 23.43 14.86
N ASP A 5 12.37 24.58 15.06
CA ASP A 5 12.91 25.01 16.36
C ASP A 5 11.84 25.54 17.34
N ASN A 6 10.58 25.60 16.93
CA ASN A 6 9.52 26.26 17.71
C ASN A 6 9.08 25.44 18.94
N ILE A 7 9.22 24.11 18.88
CA ILE A 7 8.92 23.20 19.98
C ILE A 7 9.94 22.06 19.93
N GLY A 8 10.59 21.76 21.06
CA GLY A 8 11.50 20.63 21.16
C GLY A 8 10.75 19.29 21.05
N GLY A 9 11.46 18.23 20.64
CA GLY A 9 10.92 16.86 20.55
C GLY A 9 10.45 16.43 19.17
N GLY A 10 10.62 17.28 18.15
CA GLY A 10 10.41 16.90 16.76
C GLY A 10 11.40 15.84 16.29
N THR A 11 10.93 14.93 15.43
CA THR A 11 11.75 13.89 14.80
C THR A 11 11.79 14.09 13.29
N SER A 12 13.01 14.07 12.75
CA SER A 12 13.23 14.08 11.31
C SER A 12 12.70 12.78 10.66
N GLY A 13 12.32 12.83 9.39
CA GLY A 13 11.86 11.63 8.68
C GLY A 13 12.93 10.53 8.56
N SER A 14 14.21 10.90 8.55
CA SER A 14 15.34 9.97 8.43
C SER A 14 15.47 9.07 9.64
N THR A 15 14.96 9.52 10.80
CA THR A 15 14.85 8.72 12.03
C THR A 15 14.02 7.44 11.81
N TYR A 16 13.10 7.42 10.85
CA TYR A 16 12.26 6.25 10.56
C TYR A 16 12.83 5.31 9.51
N VAL A 17 13.88 5.72 8.77
CA VAL A 17 14.49 4.90 7.70
C VAL A 17 14.99 3.53 8.21
N PRO A 18 15.65 3.42 9.37
CA PRO A 18 16.06 2.11 9.91
C PRO A 18 14.89 1.15 10.18
N TYR A 19 13.67 1.65 10.33
CA TYR A 19 12.46 0.88 10.59
C TYR A 19 11.62 0.64 9.33
N ALA A 20 12.11 1.06 8.15
CA ALA A 20 11.38 0.98 6.89
C ALA A 20 10.83 -0.43 6.63
N SER A 21 11.62 -1.49 6.89
CA SER A 21 11.15 -2.87 6.71
C SER A 21 10.01 -3.26 7.66
N THR A 22 10.00 -2.78 8.90
CA THR A 22 8.92 -3.07 9.85
C THR A 22 7.65 -2.37 9.42
N ILE A 23 7.76 -1.09 9.03
CA ILE A 23 6.62 -0.30 8.55
C ILE A 23 6.08 -0.86 7.22
N ASN A 24 6.97 -1.26 6.31
CA ASN A 24 6.67 -1.94 5.05
C ASN A 24 5.77 -3.16 5.24
N ASN A 25 6.13 -4.03 6.19
CA ASN A 25 5.38 -5.24 6.48
C ASN A 25 4.04 -4.95 7.17
N PHE A 26 4.01 -3.95 8.07
CA PHE A 26 2.76 -3.53 8.72
C PHE A 26 1.74 -3.00 7.70
N VAL A 27 2.15 -2.05 6.86
CA VAL A 27 1.27 -1.44 5.85
C VAL A 27 0.89 -2.45 4.77
N GLY A 28 1.85 -3.23 4.28
CA GLY A 28 1.58 -4.27 3.30
C GLY A 28 0.66 -5.38 3.80
N GLY A 29 0.80 -5.77 5.08
CA GLY A 29 0.03 -6.84 5.73
C GLY A 29 -1.43 -6.48 6.07
N GLY A 30 -1.98 -5.39 5.52
CA GLY A 30 -3.35 -4.93 5.77
C GLY A 30 -3.44 -3.65 6.62
N GLY A 31 -2.30 -3.06 7.01
CA GLY A 31 -2.27 -1.78 7.70
C GLY A 31 -2.54 -0.59 6.77
N GLY A 32 -3.06 0.49 7.34
CA GLY A 32 -3.27 1.76 6.64
C GLY A 32 -2.20 2.79 7.02
N LEU A 33 -1.68 3.49 6.03
CA LEU A 33 -0.81 4.65 6.20
C LEU A 33 -1.60 5.93 5.87
N PHE A 34 -1.78 6.79 6.88
CA PHE A 34 -2.47 8.07 6.75
C PHE A 34 -1.44 9.20 6.55
N SER A 35 -1.62 10.00 5.50
CA SER A 35 -0.83 11.19 5.15
C SER A 35 -1.00 12.39 6.10
N GLN A 36 -1.04 12.20 7.42
CA GLN A 36 -1.35 13.28 8.37
C GLN A 36 -0.13 14.00 8.96
N ALA A 37 1.06 13.40 8.91
CA ALA A 37 2.27 13.93 9.56
C ALA A 37 3.38 14.24 8.56
N ASN A 38 4.54 14.70 9.05
CA ASN A 38 5.81 14.71 8.32
C ASN A 38 6.56 13.39 8.57
N GLY A 39 7.58 13.10 7.74
CA GLY A 39 8.54 12.04 8.02
C GLY A 39 8.46 10.79 7.13
N TYR A 40 7.96 10.91 5.90
CA TYR A 40 7.87 9.80 4.94
C TYR A 40 9.17 9.49 4.18
N GLN A 41 10.34 9.94 4.67
CA GLN A 41 11.62 9.64 4.02
C GLN A 41 11.89 8.13 3.95
N TRP A 42 11.37 7.36 4.92
CA TRP A 42 11.37 5.89 4.87
C TRP A 42 10.54 5.33 3.70
N LEU A 43 9.45 5.99 3.31
CA LEU A 43 8.56 5.55 2.24
C LEU A 43 9.22 5.78 0.89
N THR A 44 9.85 6.94 0.67
CA THR A 44 10.61 7.21 -0.56
C THR A 44 11.84 6.32 -0.70
N ALA A 45 12.41 5.83 0.41
CA ALA A 45 13.48 4.83 0.36
C ALA A 45 13.00 3.46 -0.17
N LEU A 46 11.72 3.12 0.03
CA LEU A 46 11.11 1.86 -0.45
C LEU A 46 10.44 2.01 -1.82
N LEU A 47 9.81 3.16 -2.05
CA LEU A 47 9.10 3.52 -3.27
C LEU A 47 9.64 4.87 -3.80
N PRO A 48 10.70 4.88 -4.61
CA PRO A 48 11.36 6.13 -5.02
C PRO A 48 10.47 7.11 -5.79
N ALA A 49 9.41 6.61 -6.42
CA ALA A 49 8.45 7.43 -7.17
C ALA A 49 7.40 8.10 -6.27
N VAL A 50 7.32 7.72 -4.98
CA VAL A 50 6.31 8.26 -4.10
C VAL A 50 6.60 9.71 -3.76
N THR A 51 5.56 10.54 -3.85
CA THR A 51 5.61 11.91 -3.35
C THR A 51 4.53 12.09 -2.29
N VAL A 52 4.88 12.83 -1.24
CA VAL A 52 3.90 13.29 -0.25
C VAL A 52 3.82 14.79 -0.33
N THR A 53 2.65 15.28 -0.69
CA THR A 53 2.42 16.70 -0.95
C THR A 53 1.56 17.28 0.15
N VAL A 54 2.00 18.41 0.71
CA VAL A 54 1.26 19.16 1.73
C VAL A 54 0.01 19.76 1.10
N ASP A 55 -1.13 19.63 1.79
CA ASP A 55 -2.40 20.25 1.45
C ASP A 55 -3.24 20.30 2.74
N GLN A 56 -4.33 21.06 2.80
CA GLN A 56 -5.17 21.10 3.99
C GLN A 56 -6.64 21.21 3.61
N ASN A 57 -7.38 20.11 3.77
CA ASN A 57 -8.82 20.09 3.60
C ASN A 57 -9.47 19.15 4.61
N SER A 58 -10.80 19.08 4.59
CA SER A 58 -11.60 18.20 5.42
C SER A 58 -12.41 17.23 4.56
N GLY A 59 -13.02 16.26 5.21
CA GLY A 59 -13.81 15.23 4.54
C GLY A 59 -12.91 14.17 3.91
N LEU A 60 -13.10 12.95 4.38
CA LEU A 60 -12.50 11.77 3.81
C LEU A 60 -13.61 10.76 3.56
N ALA A 61 -13.49 10.07 2.43
CA ALA A 61 -14.36 8.97 2.07
C ALA A 61 -13.52 7.71 1.91
N LEU A 62 -13.97 6.62 2.53
CA LEU A 62 -13.41 5.30 2.31
C LEU A 62 -13.70 4.84 0.89
N THR A 63 -12.67 4.29 0.26
CA THR A 63 -12.83 3.57 -1.00
C THR A 63 -13.38 2.16 -0.73
N PRO A 64 -13.80 1.42 -1.77
CA PRO A 64 -14.13 0.00 -1.60
C PRO A 64 -12.99 -0.82 -0.99
N ALA A 65 -11.73 -0.52 -1.32
CA ALA A 65 -10.57 -1.18 -0.73
C ALA A 65 -10.40 -0.83 0.75
N GLY A 66 -10.65 0.43 1.14
CA GLY A 66 -10.65 0.87 2.53
C GLY A 66 -11.73 0.17 3.37
N ASN A 67 -12.95 0.07 2.85
CA ASN A 67 -14.03 -0.67 3.50
C ASN A 67 -13.72 -2.16 3.64
N ALA A 68 -13.06 -2.77 2.66
CA ALA A 68 -12.65 -4.17 2.73
C ALA A 68 -11.52 -4.39 3.76
N ALA A 69 -10.55 -3.47 3.84
CA ALA A 69 -9.45 -3.52 4.80
C ALA A 69 -9.91 -3.24 6.23
N PHE A 70 -10.88 -2.34 6.42
CA PHE A 70 -11.37 -1.91 7.72
C PHE A 70 -12.91 -1.89 7.78
N PRO A 71 -13.59 -3.06 7.89
CA PRO A 71 -15.05 -3.13 7.82
C PRO A 71 -15.81 -2.37 8.92
N GLY A 72 -15.15 -2.06 10.03
CA GLY A 72 -15.73 -1.30 11.13
C GLY A 72 -15.44 0.21 11.09
N LEU A 73 -14.65 0.68 10.13
CA LEU A 73 -14.31 2.09 9.96
C LEU A 73 -15.35 2.74 9.04
N THR A 74 -15.76 3.96 9.36
CA THR A 74 -16.74 4.74 8.59
C THR A 74 -16.15 6.09 8.16
N ASP A 75 -16.77 6.74 7.16
CA ASP A 75 -16.41 8.10 6.75
C ASP A 75 -16.54 9.11 7.91
N SER A 76 -17.51 8.89 8.81
CA SER A 76 -17.66 9.71 10.02
C SER A 76 -16.44 9.63 10.93
N ASP A 77 -15.80 8.47 11.05
CA ASP A 77 -14.61 8.30 11.89
C ASP A 77 -13.40 9.09 11.33
N LEU A 78 -13.36 9.30 10.01
CA LEU A 78 -12.28 10.01 9.33
C LEU A 78 -12.51 11.51 9.19
N SER A 79 -13.70 12.01 9.53
CA SER A 79 -14.11 13.41 9.31
C SER A 79 -13.96 14.32 10.54
N ALA A 80 -13.36 13.82 11.62
CA ALA A 80 -13.18 14.57 12.87
C ALA A 80 -12.18 15.75 12.78
N GLY A 81 -11.45 15.92 11.68
CA GLY A 81 -10.48 16.99 11.50
C GLY A 81 -9.92 17.09 10.08
N PRO A 82 -9.04 18.08 9.83
CA PRO A 82 -8.39 18.22 8.53
C PRO A 82 -7.37 17.10 8.29
N TRP A 83 -7.23 16.72 7.04
CA TRP A 83 -6.07 15.98 6.56
C TRP A 83 -5.03 16.98 6.02
N HIS A 84 -3.74 16.64 6.12
CA HIS A 84 -2.63 17.60 5.96
C HIS A 84 -1.68 17.30 4.81
N ASN A 85 -1.79 16.11 4.19
CA ASN A 85 -1.01 15.78 3.01
C ASN A 85 -1.79 14.77 2.16
N TRP A 86 -1.25 14.46 1.00
CA TRP A 86 -1.72 13.37 0.15
C TRP A 86 -0.57 12.67 -0.56
N PHE A 87 -0.79 11.42 -0.98
CA PHE A 87 0.18 10.57 -1.65
C PHE A 87 -0.01 10.60 -3.17
N ASN A 88 1.10 10.50 -3.91
CA ASN A 88 1.13 10.21 -5.35
C ASN A 88 2.26 9.22 -5.67
N GLY A 89 2.21 8.55 -6.82
CA GLY A 89 3.31 7.68 -7.29
C GLY A 89 3.58 6.44 -6.42
N PHE A 90 2.58 6.00 -5.63
CA PHE A 90 2.70 4.93 -4.62
C PHE A 90 2.30 3.53 -5.14
N SER A 91 2.15 3.37 -6.46
CA SER A 91 1.88 2.06 -7.06
C SER A 91 2.94 1.04 -6.62
N PRO A 92 2.57 -0.20 -6.26
CA PRO A 92 1.26 -0.85 -6.46
C PRO A 92 0.25 -0.76 -5.28
N ILE A 93 0.51 0.04 -4.25
CA ILE A 93 -0.36 0.09 -3.06
C ILE A 93 -1.74 0.70 -3.42
N PRO A 94 -2.87 0.10 -3.02
CA PRO A 94 -4.18 0.71 -3.22
C PRO A 94 -4.43 1.92 -2.31
N THR A 95 -5.24 2.85 -2.81
CA THR A 95 -5.83 3.92 -2.01
C THR A 95 -6.95 3.35 -1.15
N LEU A 96 -6.91 3.60 0.15
CA LEU A 96 -7.94 3.18 1.12
C LEU A 96 -8.93 4.30 1.43
N ALA A 97 -8.50 5.55 1.46
CA ALA A 97 -9.39 6.70 1.60
C ALA A 97 -8.93 7.89 0.76
N THR A 98 -9.90 8.65 0.28
CA THR A 98 -9.69 9.84 -0.53
C THR A 98 -10.28 11.09 0.11
N GLY A 99 -9.67 12.24 -0.14
CA GLY A 99 -10.22 13.57 0.17
C GLY A 99 -10.23 14.44 -1.08
N THR A 100 -11.02 15.51 -1.06
CA THR A 100 -11.01 16.51 -2.14
C THR A 100 -10.15 17.69 -1.73
N GLY A 101 -9.07 17.93 -2.46
CA GLY A 101 -8.17 19.08 -2.24
C GLY A 101 -7.95 19.86 -3.52
N ASN A 102 -8.19 21.18 -3.47
CA ASN A 102 -8.14 22.07 -4.64
C ASN A 102 -9.04 21.60 -5.81
N GLY A 103 -10.18 20.98 -5.50
CA GLY A 103 -11.13 20.47 -6.50
C GLY A 103 -10.76 19.11 -7.10
N GLU A 104 -9.67 18.48 -6.68
CA GLU A 104 -9.21 17.18 -7.17
C GLU A 104 -9.33 16.10 -6.09
N ILE A 105 -9.60 14.86 -6.51
CA ILE A 105 -9.58 13.69 -5.62
C ILE A 105 -8.13 13.33 -5.32
N ARG A 106 -7.79 13.27 -4.03
CA ARG A 106 -6.45 12.99 -3.51
C ARG A 106 -6.44 11.71 -2.70
N SER A 107 -5.38 10.92 -2.82
CA SER A 107 -5.18 9.72 -2.00
C SER A 107 -4.58 10.11 -0.66
N VAL A 108 -5.34 9.92 0.42
CA VAL A 108 -4.97 10.39 1.76
C VAL A 108 -4.61 9.21 2.68
N ILE A 109 -5.22 8.05 2.46
CA ILE A 109 -4.84 6.80 3.12
C ILE A 109 -4.49 5.79 2.04
N ILE A 110 -3.31 5.16 2.16
CA ILE A 110 -2.87 4.05 1.31
C ILE A 110 -2.57 2.84 2.19
N GLY A 111 -2.68 1.62 1.67
CA GLY A 111 -2.34 0.43 2.44
C GLY A 111 -2.43 -0.85 1.61
N GLY A 112 -1.88 -1.94 2.11
CA GLY A 112 -1.75 -3.19 1.35
C GLY A 112 -2.93 -4.14 1.52
N THR A 113 -3.04 -5.09 0.60
CA THR A 113 -4.02 -6.20 0.63
C THR A 113 -3.41 -7.53 1.07
N GLY A 114 -2.18 -7.50 1.62
CA GLY A 114 -1.39 -8.68 2.00
C GLY A 114 0.10 -8.48 1.68
N GLY A 115 1.01 -9.14 2.39
CA GLY A 115 2.45 -9.05 2.09
C GLY A 115 3.12 -7.76 2.58
N SER A 116 3.73 -7.00 1.67
CA SER A 116 4.54 -5.81 1.95
C SER A 116 4.21 -4.64 1.00
N ILE A 117 4.60 -3.40 1.29
CA ILE A 117 4.43 -2.27 0.36
C ILE A 117 5.09 -2.56 -0.99
N THR A 118 6.29 -3.15 -0.97
CA THR A 118 7.07 -3.48 -2.18
C THR A 118 6.59 -4.73 -2.91
N ASP A 119 5.74 -5.52 -2.25
CA ASP A 119 5.15 -6.76 -2.78
C ASP A 119 3.79 -6.99 -2.08
N PRO A 120 2.71 -6.33 -2.54
CA PRO A 120 1.41 -6.29 -1.84
C PRO A 120 0.60 -7.59 -1.98
N GLY A 121 1.27 -8.71 -2.24
CA GLY A 121 0.64 -10.03 -2.22
C GLY A 121 -0.38 -10.24 -3.33
N GLY A 122 -0.21 -9.55 -4.46
CA GLY A 122 -0.94 -9.91 -5.68
C GLY A 122 -0.60 -11.37 -5.99
N THR A 123 -1.61 -12.24 -6.05
CA THR A 123 -1.44 -13.59 -6.56
C THR A 123 -0.90 -13.45 -7.98
N VAL A 124 0.43 -13.52 -8.13
CA VAL A 124 1.04 -13.74 -9.44
C VAL A 124 0.40 -15.02 -9.92
N PRO A 125 -0.40 -15.00 -11.00
CA PRO A 125 -0.90 -16.24 -11.56
C PRO A 125 0.31 -17.13 -11.78
N GLU A 126 0.31 -18.32 -11.18
CA GLU A 126 1.41 -19.26 -11.33
C GLU A 126 1.78 -19.31 -12.82
N PRO A 127 3.07 -19.18 -13.18
CA PRO A 127 3.45 -19.12 -14.59
C PRO A 127 2.82 -20.31 -15.31
N ALA A 128 2.17 -20.06 -16.45
CA ALA A 128 1.56 -21.11 -17.26
C ALA A 128 2.55 -22.26 -17.59
N SER A 129 3.85 -22.04 -17.39
CA SER A 129 4.93 -23.02 -17.31
C SER A 129 4.62 -24.23 -16.40
N LEU A 130 3.98 -24.05 -15.24
CA LEU A 130 3.60 -25.16 -14.36
C LEU A 130 2.45 -25.97 -14.95
N ALA A 131 1.46 -25.31 -15.55
CA ALA A 131 0.41 -25.97 -16.31
C ALA A 131 0.99 -26.71 -17.53
N LEU A 132 1.93 -26.11 -18.26
CA LEU A 132 2.61 -26.73 -19.40
C LEU A 132 3.49 -27.92 -18.98
N LEU A 133 4.20 -27.83 -17.85
CA LEU A 133 4.97 -28.94 -17.29
C LEU A 133 4.06 -30.09 -16.89
N GLY A 134 2.92 -29.78 -16.25
CA GLY A 134 1.89 -30.77 -15.88
C GLY A 134 1.30 -31.47 -17.11
N ILE A 135 0.91 -30.71 -18.14
CA ILE A 135 0.38 -31.26 -19.40
C ILE A 135 1.45 -32.07 -20.14
N GLY A 136 2.70 -31.57 -20.18
CA GLY A 136 3.82 -32.26 -20.82
C GLY A 136 4.14 -33.61 -20.17
N MET A 137 4.15 -33.64 -18.83
CA MET A 137 4.35 -34.86 -18.05
C MET A 137 3.20 -35.87 -18.23
N ALA A 138 1.95 -35.40 -18.24
CA ALA A 138 0.79 -36.24 -18.52
C ALA A 138 0.84 -36.84 -19.93
N GLY A 139 1.24 -36.06 -20.93
CA GLY A 139 1.44 -36.51 -22.31
C GLY A 139 2.54 -37.57 -22.43
N LEU A 140 3.67 -37.39 -21.72
CA LEU A 140 4.77 -38.37 -21.66
C LEU A 140 4.33 -39.70 -21.03
N VAL A 141 3.55 -39.66 -19.95
CA VAL A 141 3.02 -40.87 -19.30
C VAL A 141 2.03 -41.60 -20.21
N ALA A 142 1.15 -40.87 -20.90
CA ALA A 142 0.20 -41.44 -21.85
C ALA A 142 0.90 -42.12 -23.04
N MET A 143 1.96 -41.50 -23.60
CA MET A 143 2.76 -42.11 -24.67
C MET A 143 3.47 -43.38 -24.19
N ARG A 144 3.98 -43.39 -22.95
CA ARG A 144 4.67 -44.56 -22.40
C ARG A 144 3.75 -45.75 -22.21
N ARG A 145 2.48 -45.53 -21.82
CA ARG A 145 1.47 -46.61 -21.68
C ARG A 145 1.03 -47.20 -23.02
N ARG A 146 1.00 -46.40 -24.09
CA ARG A 146 0.67 -46.87 -25.46
C ARG A 146 1.72 -47.80 -26.07
N LYS A 147 2.96 -47.76 -25.60
CA LYS A 147 4.06 -48.56 -26.15
C LYS A 147 4.19 -49.94 -25.49
N THR A 148 3.47 -50.17 -24.39
CA THR A 148 3.51 -51.41 -23.60
C THR A 148 2.22 -52.24 -23.72
N ALA A 149 1.27 -51.79 -24.54
CA ALA A 149 0.01 -52.48 -24.85
C ALA A 149 0.06 -53.06 -26.27
#